data_AF-A0AAU1KNU4-F1
#
_entry.id   AF-A0AAU1KNU4-F1
#
_cell.length_a   1.000
_cell.length_b   1.000
_cell.length_c   1.000
_cell.angle_alpha   90.00
_cell.angle_beta   90.00
_cell.angle_gamma   90.00
#
_symmetry.space_group_name_H-M   'P 1'
#
loop_
_entity.id
_entity.type
_entity.pdbx_description
1 polymer ?
#
loop_
_entity_poly.entity_id
_entity_poly.type
_entity_poly.pdbx_seq_one_letter_code
_entity_poly.pdbx_strand_id
1 'polypeptide(L)' 'MTSRSQRVVQLYEITYLGPGPEPEVRTVEAGEVPAAIAYAGEHGMQARVRPYRRPVEKPRTKEEGAS' A
#
# COMPACT_ATOMS: atom_id res chain seq x y z
N MET A 1 28.07 -1.51 9.27
CA MET A 1 26.93 -2.33 8.82
C MET A 1 25.85 -2.31 9.89
N THR A 2 24.91 -1.37 9.82
CA THR A 2 23.70 -1.42 10.66
C THR A 2 22.56 -1.90 9.77
N SER A 3 22.41 -3.22 9.69
CA SER A 3 21.19 -3.82 9.17
C SER A 3 20.10 -3.49 10.17
N ARG A 4 19.45 -2.32 9.99
CA ARG A 4 18.23 -1.99 10.70
C ARG A 4 17.24 -3.08 10.29
N SER A 5 16.89 -3.95 11.23
CA SER A 5 15.74 -4.84 11.14
C SER A 5 14.49 -4.00 10.89
N GLN A 6 14.28 -3.59 9.63
CA GLN A 6 13.00 -3.10 9.17
C GLN A 6 12.06 -4.29 9.34
N ARG A 7 11.27 -4.27 10.42
CA ARG A 7 10.17 -5.21 10.57
C ARG A 7 9.41 -5.12 9.24
N VAL A 8 9.28 -6.26 8.56
CA VAL A 8 8.49 -6.34 7.34
C VAL A 8 7.04 -6.17 7.79
N VAL A 9 6.59 -4.93 7.91
CA VAL A 9 5.21 -4.62 8.22
C VAL A 9 4.41 -4.96 6.98
N GLN A 10 3.45 -5.88 7.12
CA GLN A 10 2.54 -6.22 6.03
C GLN A 10 1.68 -5.00 5.71
N LEU A 11 1.86 -4.47 4.50
CA LEU A 11 1.06 -3.37 3.98
C LEU A 11 -0.16 -3.93 3.23
N TYR A 12 -1.23 -3.16 3.25
CA TYR A 12 -2.45 -3.40 2.49
C TYR A 12 -2.80 -2.18 1.68
N GLU A 13 -3.30 -2.39 0.48
CA GLU A 13 -3.92 -1.34 -0.30
C GLU A 13 -5.44 -1.42 -0.10
N ILE A 14 -6.03 -0.27 0.21
CA ILE A 14 -7.45 -0.05 0.39
C ILE A 14 -7.93 0.80 -0.78
N THR A 15 -8.95 0.32 -1.49
CA THR A 15 -9.68 1.11 -2.49
C THR A 15 -11.07 1.44 -1.94
N TYR A 16 -11.38 2.72 -1.78
CA TYR A 16 -12.71 3.19 -1.42
C TYR A 16 -13.54 3.37 -2.69
N LEU A 17 -14.66 2.66 -2.76
CA LEU A 17 -15.62 2.69 -3.85
C LEU A 17 -16.89 3.38 -3.33
N GLY A 18 -17.13 4.61 -3.79
CA GLY A 18 -18.29 5.42 -3.40
C GLY A 18 -19.03 5.97 -4.62
N PRO A 19 -20.08 6.79 -4.40
CA PRO A 19 -20.86 7.41 -5.48
C PRO A 19 -20.12 8.55 -6.21
N GLY A 20 -18.94 8.94 -5.73
CA GLY A 20 -18.10 9.96 -6.35
C GLY A 20 -17.47 9.51 -7.67
N PRO A 21 -16.91 10.45 -8.45
CA PRO A 21 -16.43 10.18 -9.80
C PRO A 21 -15.20 9.28 -9.87
N GLU A 22 -14.39 9.19 -8.81
CA GLU A 22 -13.18 8.36 -8.81
C GLU A 22 -12.96 7.61 -7.48
N PRO A 23 -12.48 6.36 -7.55
CA PRO A 23 -12.13 5.58 -6.38
C PRO A 23 -10.83 6.08 -5.74
N GLU A 24 -10.85 6.25 -4.42
CA GLU A 24 -9.67 6.65 -3.66
C GLU A 24 -8.85 5.41 -3.25
N VAL A 25 -7.53 5.46 -3.45
CA VAL A 25 -6.62 4.35 -3.12
C VAL A 25 -5.62 4.80 -2.05
N ARG A 26 -5.49 4.01 -0.98
CA ARG A 26 -4.51 4.23 0.10
C ARG A 26 -3.73 2.96 0.42
N THR A 27 -2.48 3.11 0.84
CA THR A 27 -1.69 2.01 1.39
C THR A 27 -1.55 2.21 2.90
N VAL A 28 -1.90 1.21 3.69
CA VAL A 28 -1.92 1.26 5.16
C VAL A 28 -1.26 0.02 5.77
N GLU A 29 -0.86 0.10 7.03
CA GLU A 29 -0.37 -1.07 7.76
C GLU A 29 -1.52 -2.02 8.13
N ALA A 30 -1.20 -3.30 8.38
CA ALA A 30 -2.18 -4.29 8.81
C ALA A 30 -3.03 -3.85 10.02
N GLY A 31 -2.42 -3.12 10.96
CA GLY A 31 -3.11 -2.60 12.15
C GLY A 31 -4.11 -1.48 11.86
N GLU A 32 -3.98 -0.81 10.71
CA GLU A 32 -4.84 0.32 10.30
C GLU A 32 -6.03 -0.12 9.43
N VAL A 33 -6.04 -1.37 8.96
CA VAL A 33 -7.14 -1.92 8.14
C VAL A 33 -8.51 -1.81 8.82
N PRO A 34 -8.69 -2.09 10.13
CA PRO A 34 -9.98 -1.90 10.78
C PRO A 34 -10.49 -0.46 10.74
N ALA A 35 -9.59 0.52 10.91
CA ALA A 35 -9.95 1.94 10.86
C ALA A 35 -10.36 2.37 9.43
N ALA A 36 -9.65 1.86 8.42
CA ALA A 36 -10.02 2.08 7.02
C ALA A 36 -11.42 1.53 6.67
N ILE A 37 -11.76 0.35 7.19
CA ILE A 37 -13.10 -0.24 7.00
C ILE A 37 -14.16 0.59 7.74
N ALA A 38 -13.89 1.01 8.97
CA ALA A 38 -14.80 1.86 9.74
C ALA A 38 -15.09 3.18 9.01
N TYR A 39 -14.06 3.85 8.51
CA TYR A 39 -14.19 5.05 7.69
C TYR A 39 -15.11 4.83 6.48
N ALA A 40 -14.92 3.73 5.74
CA ALA A 40 -15.79 3.42 4.61
C ALA A 40 -17.26 3.26 5.04
N GLY A 41 -17.51 2.59 6.16
CA GLY A 41 -18.85 2.44 6.73
C GLY A 41 -19.50 3.76 7.13
N GLU A 42 -18.76 4.65 7.81
CA GLU A 42 -19.23 5.98 8.22
C GLU A 42 -19.63 6.86 7.03
N HIS A 43 -18.95 6.67 5.89
CA HIS A 43 -19.17 7.44 4.67
C HIS A 43 -20.06 6.75 3.63
N GLY A 44 -20.65 5.59 3.96
CA GLY A 44 -21.51 4.84 3.02
C GLY A 44 -20.77 4.33 1.78
N MET A 45 -19.48 4.08 1.90
CA MET A 45 -18.59 3.57 0.85
C MET A 45 -18.32 2.08 1.02
N GLN A 46 -17.98 1.40 -0.06
CA GLN A 46 -17.39 0.06 0.00
C GLN A 46 -15.87 0.18 0.07
N ALA A 47 -15.21 -0.67 0.88
CA ALA A 47 -13.76 -0.78 0.92
C ALA A 47 -13.30 -2.12 0.33
N ARG A 48 -12.48 -2.07 -0.72
CA ARG A 48 -11.76 -3.25 -1.24
C ARG A 48 -10.36 -3.28 -0.64
N VAL A 49 -10.01 -4.39 0.00
CA VAL A 49 -8.70 -4.59 0.65
C VAL A 49 -7.88 -5.61 -0.13
N ARG A 50 -6.64 -5.29 -0.47
CA ARG A 50 -5.68 -6.23 -1.08
C ARG A 50 -4.31 -6.16 -0.40
N PRO A 51 -3.58 -7.28 -0.25
CA PRO A 51 -2.20 -7.24 0.20
C PRO A 51 -1.36 -6.35 -0.74
N TYR A 52 -0.65 -5.37 -0.19
CA TYR A 52 0.24 -4.53 -0.98
C TYR A 52 1.60 -5.23 -1.10
N ARG A 53 1.89 -5.72 -2.30
CA ARG A 53 3.24 -6.16 -2.66
C ARG A 53 4.00 -4.92 -3.09
N ARG A 54 4.96 -4.45 -2.27
CA ARG A 54 5.88 -3.39 -2.70
C ARG A 54 6.42 -3.77 -4.08
N PRO A 55 6.43 -2.86 -5.05
CA PRO A 55 7.19 -3.06 -6.27
C PRO A 55 8.62 -3.40 -5.82
N VAL A 56 9.09 -4.59 -6.16
CA VAL A 56 10.52 -4.89 -6.04
C VAL A 56 11.17 -3.84 -6.93
N GLU A 57 11.90 -2.89 -6.34
CA GLU A 57 12.78 -2.02 -7.11
C GLU A 57 13.58 -2.95 -8.00
N LYS A 58 13.32 -2.91 -9.31
CA LYS A 58 14.19 -3.61 -10.26
C LYS A 58 15.59 -3.11 -9.92
N PRO A 59 16.57 -4.01 -9.71
CA PRO A 59 17.94 -3.55 -9.53
C PRO A 59 18.23 -2.63 -10.70
N ARG A 60 18.48 -1.34 -10.41
CA ARG A 60 18.98 -0.42 -11.43
C ARG A 60 20.16 -1.15 -12.04
N THR A 61 20.04 -1.54 -13.30
CA THR A 61 21.17 -2.02 -14.08
C THR A 61 22.22 -0.95 -13.88
N LYS A 62 23.25 -1.26 -13.11
CA LYS A 62 24.48 -0.49 -13.16
C LYS A 62 24.95 -0.64 -14.59
N GLU A 63 24.67 0.34 -15.43
CA GLU A 63 25.53 0.60 -16.57
C GLU A 63 26.86 1.06 -15.96
N GLU A 64 27.70 0.07 -15.71
CA GLU A 64 29.11 0.25 -15.38
C GLU A 64 29.89 -0.42 -16.51
N GLY A 65 30.56 0.40 -17.32
CA GLY A 65 31.50 0.01 -18.38
C GLY A 65 30.90 0.09 -19.80
N ALA A 66 31.56 0.67 -20.80
CA ALA A 66 33.00 0.83 -20.94
C ALA A 66 33.38 1.91 -21.97
N SER A 67 34.55 2.51 -21.69
CA SER A 67 35.53 3.17 -22.58
C SER A 67 35.17 4.47 -23.29
#